data_AF-A0A1A8K5F3-F1
#
_entry.id   AF-A0A1A8K5F3-F1
#
_cell.length_a   1.000
_cell.length_b   1.000
_cell.length_c   1.000
_cell.angle_alpha   90.00
_cell.angle_beta   90.00
_cell.angle_gamma   90.00
#
_symmetry.space_group_name_H-M   'P 1'
#
loop_
_entity.id
_entity.type
_entity.pdbx_description
1 polymer ?
#
loop_
_entity_poly.entity_id
_entity_poly.type
_entity_poly.pdbx_seq_one_letter_code
_entity_poly.pdbx_strand_id
1 'polypeptide(L)' 'KPVSQQNQPTTHVPSAKPPSDPAKQAKPQNKPAKTNQVAPSKTRWCLENFDIGRPLGKGKFGNVYLARERQTKFILA' A
#
# COMPACT_ATOMS: atom_id res chain seq x y z
N LYS A 1 57.14 -16.20 -16.63
CA LYS A 1 56.39 -15.25 -17.48
C LYS A 1 54.90 -15.56 -17.31
N PRO A 2 54.08 -14.64 -16.76
CA PRO A 2 52.71 -14.94 -16.36
C PRO A 2 51.62 -14.38 -17.31
N VAL A 3 50.44 -15.04 -17.23
CA VAL A 3 49.06 -14.52 -17.32
C VAL A 3 48.46 -14.09 -18.67
N SER A 4 47.37 -14.79 -19.04
CA SER A 4 46.17 -14.32 -19.75
C SER A 4 45.09 -15.40 -19.61
N GLN A 5 43.81 -15.20 -19.32
CA GLN A 5 42.98 -14.09 -18.85
C GLN A 5 41.75 -14.78 -18.23
N GLN A 6 41.40 -14.41 -17.00
CA GLN A 6 40.20 -14.89 -16.31
C GLN A 6 39.07 -13.87 -16.55
N ASN A 7 38.03 -14.25 -17.28
CA ASN A 7 36.82 -13.45 -17.42
C ASN A 7 35.97 -13.55 -16.14
N GLN A 8 35.95 -12.50 -15.34
CA GLN A 8 34.90 -12.23 -14.35
C GLN A 8 34.18 -10.93 -14.73
N PRO A 9 32.84 -10.90 -14.80
CA PRO A 9 32.11 -9.64 -14.77
C PRO A 9 32.01 -9.14 -13.32
N THR A 10 32.76 -8.08 -13.00
CA THR A 10 32.57 -7.28 -11.80
C THR A 10 31.58 -6.16 -12.12
N THR A 11 30.32 -6.31 -11.71
CA THR A 11 29.40 -5.18 -11.69
C THR A 11 29.56 -4.48 -10.35
N HIS A 12 30.16 -3.29 -10.41
CA HIS A 12 30.36 -2.37 -9.31
C HIS A 12 29.06 -2.13 -8.52
N VAL A 13 29.17 -2.27 -7.20
CA VAL A 13 28.22 -1.71 -6.23
C VAL A 13 28.62 -0.25 -6.01
N PRO A 14 27.78 0.76 -6.32
CA PRO A 14 27.95 2.07 -5.72
C PRO A 14 27.12 2.12 -4.44
N SER A 15 27.80 2.05 -3.30
CA SER A 15 27.28 2.55 -2.03
C SER A 15 27.02 4.06 -2.16
N ALA A 16 25.79 4.43 -2.46
CA ALA A 16 25.29 5.79 -2.28
C ALA A 16 24.33 5.80 -1.08
N LYS A 17 24.71 6.61 -0.11
CA LYS A 17 24.07 6.85 1.19
C LYS A 17 22.58 7.18 1.04
N PRO A 18 21.70 6.78 1.99
CA PRO A 18 20.32 7.21 1.98
C PRO A 18 20.25 8.72 2.27
N PRO A 19 19.59 9.55 1.44
CA PRO A 19 19.19 10.88 1.89
C PRO A 19 18.02 10.70 2.86
N SER A 20 18.31 10.92 4.14
CA SER A 20 17.33 11.21 5.17
C SER A 20 16.64 12.53 4.84
N ASP A 21 15.37 12.48 4.43
CA ASP A 21 14.46 13.63 4.51
C ASP A 21 13.08 13.18 5.03
N PRO A 22 12.62 13.68 6.19
CA PRO A 22 11.30 13.38 6.74
C PRO A 22 10.24 14.25 6.04
N ALA A 23 9.94 13.93 4.78
CA ALA A 23 8.87 14.58 4.04
C ALA A 23 7.50 14.00 4.45
N LYS A 24 7.01 14.56 5.55
CA LYS A 24 5.61 14.72 5.96
C LYS A 24 4.64 14.86 4.76
N GLN A 25 4.26 13.76 4.12
CA GLN A 25 3.26 13.79 3.06
C GLN A 25 1.86 13.71 3.67
N ALA A 26 1.21 14.87 3.60
CA ALA A 26 -0.11 15.15 4.09
C ALA A 26 -1.14 14.12 3.62
N LYS A 27 -1.89 13.63 4.61
CA LYS A 27 -3.24 13.10 4.53
C LYS A 27 -4.05 13.87 3.45
N PRO A 28 -4.57 13.24 2.38
CA PRO A 28 -5.67 13.85 1.65
C PRO A 28 -6.89 13.81 2.58
N GLN A 29 -7.13 14.94 3.23
CA GLN A 29 -8.26 15.20 4.11
C GLN A 29 -9.49 15.45 3.25
N ASN A 30 -10.00 14.43 2.56
CA ASN A 30 -11.28 14.51 1.88
C ASN A 30 -12.39 14.14 2.89
N LYS A 31 -12.92 15.14 3.58
CA LYS A 31 -14.23 15.05 4.23
C LYS A 31 -15.30 15.45 3.21
N PRO A 32 -16.18 14.53 2.83
CA PRO A 32 -17.59 14.84 2.75
C PRO A 32 -18.28 14.06 3.86
N ALA A 33 -18.59 14.76 4.94
CA ALA A 33 -19.65 14.35 5.82
C ALA A 33 -20.96 14.43 5.03
N LYS A 34 -21.49 13.30 4.58
CA LYS A 34 -22.92 13.15 4.27
C LYS A 34 -23.39 11.82 4.84
N THR A 35 -24.03 11.92 6.00
CA THR A 35 -25.02 10.95 6.45
C THR A 35 -26.05 10.84 5.32
N ASN A 36 -26.13 9.69 4.68
CA ASN A 36 -27.32 9.35 3.92
C ASN A 36 -27.73 7.96 4.36
N GLN A 37 -28.81 7.95 5.14
CA GLN A 37 -29.72 6.82 5.21
C GLN A 37 -30.05 6.44 3.76
N VAL A 38 -29.65 5.26 3.29
CA VAL A 38 -30.06 4.80 1.97
C VAL A 38 -30.77 3.47 2.17
N ALA A 39 -32.06 3.50 1.81
CA ALA A 39 -32.91 2.37 1.52
C ALA A 39 -32.16 1.28 0.71
N PRO A 40 -32.68 0.04 0.60
CA PRO A 40 -32.02 -1.05 -0.12
C PRO A 40 -32.05 -0.85 -1.64
N SER A 41 -31.45 0.23 -2.13
CA SER A 41 -31.03 0.40 -3.51
C SER A 41 -29.61 -0.15 -3.62
N LYS A 42 -29.35 -0.95 -4.67
CA LYS A 42 -28.07 -1.61 -4.97
C LYS A 42 -26.91 -0.60 -4.88
N THR A 43 -26.33 -0.48 -3.69
CA THR A 43 -25.26 0.48 -3.43
C THR A 43 -23.98 -0.06 -4.06
N ARG A 44 -23.33 0.76 -4.89
CA ARG A 44 -22.00 0.44 -5.42
C ARG A 44 -21.00 0.50 -4.28
N TRP A 45 -20.18 -0.54 -4.13
CA TRP A 45 -19.10 -0.57 -3.15
C TRP A 45 -18.00 0.42 -3.54
N CYS A 46 -17.59 1.24 -2.58
CA CYS A 46 -16.48 2.16 -2.65
C CYS A 46 -15.66 2.12 -1.34
N LEU A 47 -14.48 2.74 -1.33
CA LEU A 47 -13.59 2.74 -0.15
C LEU A 47 -14.22 3.39 1.08
N GLU A 48 -15.14 4.32 0.89
CA GLU A 48 -15.84 5.00 1.99
C GLU A 48 -16.74 4.06 2.78
N ASN A 49 -17.10 2.90 2.22
CA ASN A 49 -17.85 1.86 2.90
C ASN A 49 -17.00 1.02 3.85
N PHE A 50 -15.67 1.10 3.81
CA PHE A 50 -14.78 0.22 4.57
C PHE A 50 -13.86 1.00 5.51
N ASP A 51 -13.71 0.51 6.73
CA ASP A 51 -12.64 0.90 7.64
C ASP A 51 -11.43 -0.01 7.38
N ILE A 52 -10.33 0.55 6.87
CA ILE A 52 -9.10 -0.19 6.54
C ILE A 52 -8.19 -0.28 7.77
N GLY A 53 -7.84 -1.51 8.15
CA GLY A 53 -7.02 -1.84 9.30
C GLY A 53 -5.59 -2.24 8.96
N ARG A 54 -5.01 -3.12 9.78
CA ARG A 54 -3.61 -3.55 9.65
C ARG A 54 -3.37 -4.33 8.33
N PRO A 55 -2.16 -4.26 7.75
CA PRO A 55 -1.79 -5.15 6.66
C PRO A 55 -1.81 -6.60 7.12
N LEU A 56 -2.32 -7.49 6.27
CA LEU A 56 -2.35 -8.94 6.48
C LEU A 56 -1.22 -9.63 5.72
N GLY A 57 -0.83 -9.09 4.56
CA GLY A 57 0.27 -9.63 3.77
C GLY A 57 0.57 -8.82 2.53
N LYS A 58 1.69 -9.16 1.89
CA LYS A 58 2.12 -8.61 0.60
C LYS A 58 2.26 -9.76 -0.40
N GLY A 59 1.50 -9.68 -1.48
CA GLY A 59 1.58 -10.61 -2.61
C GLY A 59 2.23 -9.97 -3.83
N LYS A 60 2.32 -10.75 -4.92
CA LYS A 60 2.84 -10.28 -6.22
C LYS A 60 2.10 -9.05 -6.75
N PHE A 61 0.80 -8.95 -6.47
CA PHE A 61 -0.09 -7.94 -7.04
C PHE A 61 -0.49 -6.83 -6.06
N GLY A 62 0.12 -6.78 -4.88
CA GLY A 62 -0.14 -5.72 -3.92
C GLY A 62 -0.27 -6.22 -2.49
N ASN A 63 -0.87 -5.38 -1.66
CA ASN A 63 -1.02 -5.62 -0.23
C ASN A 63 -2.47 -6.02 0.08
N VAL A 64 -2.62 -6.97 1.00
CA VAL A 64 -3.93 -7.37 1.54
C VAL A 64 -4.07 -6.73 2.91
N TYR A 65 -5.24 -6.17 3.21
CA TYR A 65 -5.51 -5.46 4.46
C TYR A 65 -6.75 -6.04 5.14
N LEU A 66 -6.73 -6.03 6.47
CA LEU A 66 -7.95 -6.28 7.24
C LEU A 66 -8.92 -5.13 6.98
N ALA A 67 -10.16 -5.44 6.61
CA ALA A 67 -11.19 -4.42 6.38
C ALA A 67 -12.44 -4.72 7.20
N ARG A 68 -13.19 -3.66 7.52
CA ARG A 68 -14.51 -3.76 8.15
C ARG A 68 -15.53 -2.96 7.35
N GLU A 69 -16.63 -3.58 6.97
CA GLU A 69 -17.73 -2.89 6.30
C GLU A 69 -18.48 -2.02 7.31
N ARG A 70 -18.66 -0.73 7.00
CA ARG A 70 -19.06 0.28 7.98
C ARG A 70 -20.52 0.17 8.40
N GLN A 71 -21.40 -0.40 7.59
CA GLN A 71 -22.83 -0.53 7.93
C GLN A 71 -23.06 -1.74 8.85
N THR A 72 -22.68 -2.93 8.41
CA THR A 72 -22.92 -4.19 9.15
C THR A 72 -21.84 -4.50 10.18
N LYS A 73 -20.71 -3.78 10.14
CA LYS A 73 -19.52 -4.03 10.97
C LYS A 73 -18.88 -5.40 10.72
N PHE A 74 -19.20 -6.04 9.59
CA PHE A 74 -18.62 -7.31 9.20
C PHE A 74 -17.12 -7.17 8.86
N ILE A 75 -16.33 -8.16 9.27
CA ILE A 75 -14.87 -8.19 9.08
C ILE A 75 -14.52 -9.08 7.88
N LEU A 76 -13.66 -8.59 7.01
CA LEU A 76 -13.28 -9.23 5.74
C LEU A 76 -11.80 -9.00 5.39
N ALA A 77 -11.29 -9.80 4.45
CA ALA A 77 -9.93 -9.78 3.91
C ALA A 77 -9.92 -10.27 2.45
#